data_AF-A0A2D4YYC8-F1
#
_entry.id   AF-A0A2D4YYC8-F1
#
_cell.length_a   1.000
_cell.length_b   1.000
_cell.length_c   1.000
_cell.angle_alpha   90.00
_cell.angle_beta   90.00
_cell.angle_gamma   90.00
#
_symmetry.space_group_name_H-M   'P 1'
#
loop_
_entity.id
_entity.type
_entity.pdbx_description
1 polymer ?
#
loop_
_entity_poly.entity_id
_entity_poly.type
_entity_poly.pdbx_seq_one_letter_code
_entity_poly.pdbx_strand_id
1 'polypeptide(L)' 'MSIDQRCKEQLKVADQMFMDFKYTSPGSREQIRALHTFTFLVSMWADFFLQSEAVRMDAALAIEPKN' A
#
# COMPACT_ATOMS: atom_id res chain seq x y z
N MET A 1 -11.77 0.50 5.05
CA MET A 1 -10.82 1.38 5.77
C MET A 1 -10.45 2.53 4.84
N SER A 2 -10.22 3.75 5.33
CA SER A 2 -9.84 4.87 4.45
C SER A 2 -8.37 4.83 4.07
N ILE A 3 -8.02 5.53 2.99
CA ILE A 3 -6.64 5.73 2.54
C ILE A 3 -5.80 6.38 3.64
N ASP A 4 -6.31 7.45 4.28
CA ASP A 4 -5.62 8.18 5.35
C ASP A 4 -5.22 7.26 6.53
N GLN A 5 -6.15 6.42 6.98
CA GLN A 5 -5.89 5.49 8.08
C GLN A 5 -4.81 4.47 7.70
N ARG A 6 -4.87 3.93 6.47
CA ARG A 6 -3.87 2.98 5.97
C ARG A 6 -2.48 3.62 5.87
N CYS A 7 -2.40 4.88 5.41
CA CYS A 7 -1.15 5.63 5.36
C CYS A 7 -0.53 5.81 6.75
N LYS A 8 -1.34 6.15 7.76
CA LYS A 8 -0.86 6.29 9.16
C LYS A 8 -0.31 4.98 9.72
N GLU A 9 -0.97 3.87 9.44
CA GLU A 9 -0.53 2.54 9.89
C GLU A 9 0.78 2.09 9.23
N GLN A 10 0.95 2.41 7.95
CA GLN A 10 2.12 1.97 7.18
C GLN A 10 3.33 2.89 7.34
N LEU A 11 3.15 4.13 7.81
CA LEU A 11 4.20 5.16 7.87
C LEU A 11 5.50 4.64 8.50
N LYS A 12 5.41 4.07 9.70
CA LYS A 12 6.59 3.57 10.43
C LYS A 12 7.32 2.45 9.68
N VAL A 13 6.57 1.57 9.02
CA VAL A 13 7.15 0.45 8.26
C VAL A 13 7.78 0.94 6.97
N ALA A 14 7.14 1.90 6.29
CA ALA A 14 7.67 2.54 5.09
C ALA A 14 8.96 3.32 5.38
N ASP A 15 9.03 4.04 6.51
CA ASP A 15 10.22 4.76 6.94
C ASP A 15 11.38 3.79 7.23
N GLN A 16 11.14 2.71 7.98
CA GLN A 16 12.18 1.71 8.26
C GLN A 16 12.67 1.04 6.98
N MET A 17 11.74 0.65 6.10
CA MET A 17 12.07 0.07 4.79
C MET A 17 12.93 1.01 3.96
N PHE A 18 12.61 2.32 3.93
CA PHE A 18 13.40 3.32 3.23
C PHE A 18 14.82 3.43 3.80
N MET A 19 14.95 3.46 5.12
CA MET A 19 16.26 3.50 5.80
C MET A 19 17.08 2.25 5.48
N ASP A 20 16.47 1.07 5.58
CA ASP A 20 17.10 -0.22 5.32
C ASP A 20 17.55 -0.31 3.86
N PHE A 21 16.75 0.15 2.90
CA PHE A 21 17.13 0.11 1.49
C PHE A 21 18.27 1.08 1.15
N LYS A 22 18.20 2.32 1.69
CA LYS A 22 19.10 3.42 1.31
C LYS A 22 20.47 3.33 1.98
N TYR A 23 20.53 2.87 3.23
CA TYR A 23 21.73 2.99 4.07
C TYR A 23 22.42 1.67 4.38
N THR A 24 21.95 0.55 3.80
CA THR A 24 22.62 -0.75 3.96
C THR A 24 23.34 -1.15 2.68
N SER A 25 24.31 -2.05 2.81
CA SER A 25 25.12 -2.49 1.67
C SER A 25 24.26 -3.22 0.63
N PRO A 26 24.57 -3.08 -0.68
CA PRO A 26 23.93 -3.86 -1.73
C PRO A 26 23.97 -5.36 -1.45
N GLY A 27 22.83 -6.04 -1.56
CA GLY A 27 22.69 -7.48 -1.31
C GLY A 27 22.71 -7.89 0.15
N SER A 28 22.75 -6.95 1.09
CA SER A 28 22.60 -7.24 2.53
C SER A 28 21.21 -7.82 2.84
N ARG A 29 21.09 -8.49 3.99
CA ARG A 29 19.80 -9.07 4.42
C ARG A 29 18.76 -7.99 4.66
N GLU A 30 19.20 -6.83 5.13
CA GLU A 30 18.39 -5.66 5.41
C GLU A 30 17.87 -5.04 4.10
N GLN A 31 18.74 -4.86 3.10
CA GLN A 31 18.31 -4.38 1.78
C GLN A 31 17.31 -5.33 1.11
N ILE A 32 17.57 -6.64 1.16
CA ILE A 32 16.66 -7.65 0.59
C ILE A 32 15.32 -7.65 1.32
N ARG A 33 15.33 -7.54 2.66
CA ARG A 33 14.10 -7.41 3.46
C ARG A 33 13.32 -6.16 3.06
N ALA A 34 13.97 -5.02 2.88
CA ALA A 34 13.32 -3.79 2.45
C ALA A 34 12.60 -3.96 1.10
N LEU A 35 13.22 -4.67 0.13
CA LEU A 35 12.59 -4.98 -1.15
C LEU A 35 11.35 -5.90 -1.01
N HIS A 36 11.41 -6.89 -0.12
CA HIS A 36 10.24 -7.73 0.18
C HIS A 36 9.12 -6.93 0.84
N THR A 37 9.45 -6.07 1.81
CA THR A 37 8.50 -5.18 2.47
C THR A 37 7.86 -4.23 1.46
N PHE A 38 8.64 -3.67 0.54
CA PHE A 38 8.11 -2.80 -0.53
C PHE A 38 7.11 -3.54 -1.40
N THR A 39 7.48 -4.72 -1.89
CA THR A 39 6.61 -5.57 -2.71
C THR A 39 5.30 -5.87 -1.99
N PHE A 40 5.38 -6.25 -0.71
CA PHE A 40 4.20 -6.52 0.11
C PHE A 40 3.29 -5.28 0.27
N LEU A 41 3.86 -4.12 0.58
CA LEU A 41 3.08 -2.88 0.74
C LEU A 41 2.36 -2.51 -0.56
N VAL A 42 3.05 -2.60 -1.70
CA VAL A 42 2.46 -2.31 -3.02
C VAL A 42 1.35 -3.29 -3.36
N SER A 43 1.56 -4.59 -3.16
CA SER A 43 0.51 -5.61 -3.38
C SER A 43 -0.71 -5.39 -2.48
N MET A 44 -0.51 -5.02 -1.22
CA MET A 44 -1.61 -4.68 -0.32
C MET A 44 -2.43 -3.50 -0.83
N TRP A 45 -1.78 -2.47 -1.38
CA TRP A 45 -2.49 -1.34 -2.00
C TRP A 45 -3.26 -1.79 -3.25
N ALA A 46 -2.66 -2.63 -4.10
CA ALA A 46 -3.35 -3.19 -5.24
C ALA A 46 -4.62 -3.96 -4.81
N ASP A 47 -4.52 -4.84 -3.82
CA ASP A 47 -5.66 -5.57 -3.26
C ASP A 47 -6.72 -4.63 -2.68
N PHE A 48 -6.29 -3.61 -1.94
CA PHE A 48 -7.19 -2.60 -1.37
C PHE A 48 -7.98 -1.89 -2.47
N PHE A 49 -7.34 -1.44 -3.55
CA PHE A 49 -8.03 -0.76 -4.63
C PHE A 49 -8.94 -1.69 -5.42
N LEU A 50 -8.48 -2.90 -5.72
CA LEU A 50 -9.24 -3.89 -6.47
C LEU A 50 -10.46 -4.41 -5.70
N GLN A 51 -10.36 -4.59 -4.39
CA GLN A 51 -11.42 -5.21 -3.59
C GLN A 51 -12.30 -4.21 -2.86
N SER A 52 -11.77 -3.04 -2.46
CA SER A 52 -12.50 -2.11 -1.59
C SER A 52 -12.88 -0.80 -2.26
N GLU A 53 -12.09 -0.28 -3.21
CA GLU A 53 -12.43 0.97 -3.91
C GLU A 53 -13.23 0.72 -5.19
N ALA A 54 -12.92 -0.33 -5.96
CA ALA A 54 -13.75 -0.72 -7.11
C ALA A 54 -15.21 -1.02 -6.70
N VAL A 55 -15.41 -1.77 -5.62
CA VAL A 55 -16.76 -2.10 -5.10
C VAL A 55 -17.50 -0.85 -4.60
N ARG A 56 -16.79 0.13 -4.02
CA ARG A 56 -17.40 1.39 -3.56
C ARG A 56 -17.72 2.33 -4.72
N MET A 57 -16.89 2.35 -5.76
CA MET A 57 -17.13 3.10 -6.99
C MET A 57 -18.32 2.52 -7.77
N ASP A 58 -18.38 1.19 -7.93
CA ASP A 58 -19.52 0.51 -8.55
C ASP A 58 -20.82 0.77 -7.77
N ALA A 59 -20.77 0.72 -6.44
CA ALA A 59 -21.91 1.05 -5.60
C ALA A 59 -22.33 2.53 -5.70
N ALA A 60 -21.37 3.46 -5.79
CA ALA A 60 -21.65 4.88 -5.96
C ALA A 60 -22.26 5.19 -7.34
N LEU A 61 -21.73 4.59 -8.41
CA LEU A 61 -22.27 4.70 -9.76
C LEU A 61 -23.65 4.06 -9.91
N ALA A 62 -23.98 3.05 -9.10
CA ALA A 62 -25.32 2.45 -9.06
C ALA A 62 -26.38 3.34 -8.36
N ILE A 63 -25.96 4.37 -7.61
CA ILE A 63 -26.85 5.31 -6.89
C ILE A 63 -27.12 6.57 -7.73
N GLU A 64 -26.37 6.82 -8.82
CA GLU A 64 -26.67 7.94 -9.71
C GLU A 64 -28.05 7.75 -10.38
N PRO A 65 -28.95 8.75 -10.30
CA PRO A 65 -30.25 8.65 -10.95
C PRO A 65 -30.03 8.61 -12.46
N LYS A 66 -30.51 7.54 -13.10
CA LYS A 66 -30.61 7.46 -14.56
C LYS A 66 -31.49 8.61 -15.04
N ASN A 67 -30.87 9.68 -15.53
CA ASN A 67 -31.53 10.69 -16.35
C ASN A 67 -31.95 10.07 -17.68
#